data_AF-A0A7V9BWU2-F1
#
_entry.id   AF-A0A7V9BWU2-F1
#
_cell.length_a   1.000
_cell.length_b   1.000
_cell.length_c   1.000
_cell.angle_alpha   90.00
_cell.angle_beta   90.00
_cell.angle_gamma   90.00
#
_symmetry.space_group_name_H-M   'P 1'
#
loop_
_entity.id
_entity.type
_entity.pdbx_description
1 polymer ?
#
loop_
_entity_poly.entity_id
_entity_poly.type
_entity_poly.pdbx_seq_one_letter_code
_entity_poly.pdbx_strand_id
1 'polypeptide(L)'
;MARLSRGTEVWGWVGAHAAGLGISASARSVCQVAAVELGVSEAWVNLAHGGSGTEPVCASGLLAHRLEELQVTVGEGPCVDALARGAAVLIGELATAAAQRR
;
A
#
# COMPACT_ATOMS: atom_id res chain seq x y z
N MET A 1 19.78 20.23 -16.43
CA MET A 1 18.62 20.17 -15.52
C MET A 1 18.95 19.24 -14.38
N ALA A 2 18.94 19.69 -13.13
CA ALA A 2 19.20 18.84 -11.98
C ALA A 2 18.03 17.86 -11.78
N ARG A 3 18.33 16.58 -11.60
CA ARG A 3 17.33 15.55 -11.30
C ARG A 3 16.79 15.79 -9.89
N LEU A 4 15.46 15.80 -9.74
CA LEU A 4 14.84 15.89 -8.43
C LEU A 4 15.14 14.64 -7.61
N SER A 5 15.05 14.75 -6.28
CA SER A 5 15.08 13.55 -5.45
C SER A 5 13.84 12.70 -5.72
N ARG A 6 13.95 11.38 -5.61
CA ARG A 6 12.80 10.47 -5.78
C ARG A 6 11.61 10.87 -4.89
N GLY A 7 11.88 11.30 -3.66
CA GLY A 7 10.84 11.77 -2.75
C GLY A 7 10.14 13.03 -3.26
N THR A 8 10.88 13.96 -3.86
CA THR A 8 10.30 15.17 -4.47
C THR A 8 9.42 14.84 -5.67
N GLU A 9 9.84 13.90 -6.53
CA GLU A 9 9.04 13.43 -7.67
C GLU A 9 7.71 12.81 -7.18
N VAL A 10 7.79 11.89 -6.21
CA VAL A 10 6.61 11.23 -5.63
C VAL A 10 5.65 12.24 -4.99
N TRP A 11 6.16 13.19 -4.20
CA TRP A 11 5.32 14.23 -3.61
C TRP A 11 4.72 15.18 -4.66
N GLY A 12 5.41 15.39 -5.77
CA GLY A 12 4.87 16.11 -6.93
C GLY A 12 3.63 15.42 -7.50
N TRP A 13 3.67 14.10 -7.70
CA TRP A 13 2.51 13.31 -8.16
C TRP A 13 1.35 13.35 -7.17
N VAL A 14 1.64 13.15 -5.87
CA VAL A 14 0.62 13.21 -4.80
C VAL A 14 -0.04 14.58 -4.73
N GLY A 15 0.75 15.65 -4.81
CA GLY A 15 0.25 17.03 -4.83
C GLY A 15 -0.61 17.32 -6.06
N ALA A 16 -0.18 16.91 -7.25
CA ALA A 16 -0.92 17.10 -8.49
C ALA A 16 -2.27 16.36 -8.47
N HIS A 17 -2.28 15.11 -7.98
CA HIS A 17 -3.51 14.32 -7.83
C HIS A 17 -4.50 14.98 -6.88
N ALA A 18 -4.04 15.42 -5.70
CA ALA A 18 -4.89 16.09 -4.73
C ALA A 18 -5.44 17.43 -5.28
N ALA A 19 -4.60 18.21 -5.94
CA ALA A 19 -4.99 19.48 -6.57
C ALA A 19 -6.03 19.28 -7.68
N GLY A 20 -5.89 18.24 -8.52
CA GLY A 20 -6.86 17.90 -9.55
C GLY A 20 -8.25 17.54 -9.01
N LEU A 21 -8.32 17.11 -7.74
CA LEU A 21 -9.54 16.80 -7.02
C LEU A 21 -10.05 17.97 -6.14
N GLY A 22 -9.30 19.07 -6.05
CA GLY A 22 -9.64 20.21 -5.19
C GLY A 22 -9.56 19.91 -3.69
N ILE A 23 -8.72 18.94 -3.29
CA ILE A 23 -8.55 18.52 -1.89
C ILE A 23 -7.10 18.68 -1.44
N SER A 24 -6.89 18.65 -0.12
CA SER A 24 -5.56 18.53 0.46
C SER A 24 -5.00 17.11 0.28
N ALA A 25 -3.68 17.01 0.12
CA ALA A 25 -3.00 15.71 0.08
C ALA A 25 -3.26 14.93 1.38
N SER A 26 -3.57 13.64 1.23
CA SER A 26 -3.87 12.73 2.33
C SER A 26 -3.28 11.34 2.07
N ALA A 27 -3.33 10.44 3.05
CA ALA A 27 -2.95 9.04 2.86
C ALA A 27 -3.71 8.40 1.69
N ARG A 28 -5.01 8.72 1.54
CA ARG A 28 -5.82 8.26 0.40
C ARG A 28 -5.23 8.70 -0.95
N SER A 29 -4.73 9.93 -1.04
CA SER A 29 -4.06 10.44 -2.25
C SER A 29 -2.79 9.63 -2.54
N VAL A 30 -2.02 9.25 -1.52
CA VAL A 30 -0.85 8.37 -1.68
C VAL A 30 -1.26 6.99 -2.17
N CYS A 31 -2.26 6.35 -1.54
CA CYS A 31 -2.80 5.05 -1.96
C CYS A 31 -3.25 5.07 -3.44
N GLN A 32 -3.98 6.12 -3.85
CA GLN A 32 -4.47 6.26 -5.22
C GLN A 32 -3.35 6.50 -6.24
N VAL A 33 -2.42 7.39 -5.93
CA VAL A 33 -1.26 7.67 -6.80
C VAL A 33 -0.36 6.45 -6.90
N ALA A 34 -0.13 5.71 -5.81
CA ALA A 34 0.64 4.48 -5.84
C ALA A 34 0.01 3.44 -6.78
N ALA A 35 -1.31 3.26 -6.74
CA ALA A 35 -2.00 2.34 -7.65
C ALA A 35 -1.78 2.73 -9.13
N VAL A 36 -1.94 4.01 -9.45
CA VAL A 36 -1.76 4.54 -10.81
C VAL A 36 -0.31 4.43 -11.28
N GLU A 37 0.64 4.96 -10.52
CA GLU A 37 2.05 5.07 -10.93
C GLU A 37 2.76 3.70 -10.95
N LEU A 38 2.33 2.75 -10.11
CA LEU A 38 2.85 1.38 -10.11
C LEU A 38 2.11 0.45 -11.10
N GLY A 39 1.02 0.91 -11.71
CA GLY A 39 0.20 0.10 -12.60
C GLY A 39 -0.43 -1.12 -11.92
N VAL A 40 -0.76 -1.01 -10.63
CA VAL A 40 -1.43 -2.08 -9.86
C VAL A 40 -2.91 -1.76 -9.70
N SER A 41 -3.74 -2.80 -9.57
CA SER A 41 -5.20 -2.61 -9.45
C SER A 41 -5.57 -1.75 -8.25
N GLU A 42 -4.98 -2.05 -7.09
CA GLU A 42 -5.22 -1.30 -5.85
C GLU A 42 -4.00 -1.35 -4.92
N ALA A 43 -3.89 -0.37 -4.03
CA ALA A 43 -2.83 -0.25 -3.03
C ALA A 43 -3.41 0.18 -1.67
N TRP A 44 -2.75 -0.20 -0.59
CA TRP A 44 -3.11 0.21 0.77
C TRP A 44 -1.87 0.57 1.59
N VAL A 45 -2.07 1.24 2.72
CA VAL A 45 -1.03 1.62 3.68
C VAL A 45 -1.47 1.22 5.08
N ASN A 46 -0.57 0.51 5.75
CA ASN A 46 -0.68 0.14 7.16
C ASN A 46 0.35 0.91 8.00
N LEU A 47 -0.02 1.27 9.23
CA LEU A 47 0.94 1.65 10.26
C LEU A 47 1.38 0.41 11.01
N ALA A 48 2.69 0.20 11.11
CA ALA A 48 3.25 -0.83 11.97
C ALA A 48 3.39 -0.29 13.40
N HIS A 49 2.87 -1.01 14.38
CA HIS A 49 3.13 -0.73 15.79
C HIS A 49 4.17 -1.73 16.29
N GLY A 50 5.22 -1.24 16.95
CA GLY A 50 6.45 -1.98 17.26
C GLY A 50 6.24 -3.28 18.06
N GLY A 51 5.89 -4.36 17.34
CA GLY A 51 5.69 -5.72 17.84
C GLY A 51 4.25 -6.20 17.97
N SER A 52 3.23 -5.36 17.74
CA SER A 52 1.81 -5.69 18.05
C SER A 52 0.88 -5.76 16.84
N GLY A 53 1.43 -5.73 15.62
CA GLY A 53 0.66 -5.84 14.39
C GLY A 53 0.60 -4.55 13.58
N THR A 54 -0.34 -4.51 12.63
CA THR A 54 -0.53 -3.41 11.70
C THR A 54 -1.92 -2.81 11.84
N GLU A 55 -2.01 -1.48 11.72
CA GLU A 55 -3.27 -0.74 11.69
C GLU A 55 -3.54 -0.19 10.27
N PRO A 56 -4.71 -0.49 9.68
CA PRO A 56 -5.14 0.07 8.40
C PRO A 56 -5.21 1.60 8.41
N VAL A 57 -4.61 2.26 7.43
CA VAL A 57 -4.68 3.73 7.28
C VAL A 57 -5.51 4.13 6.08
N CYS A 58 -5.20 3.54 4.92
CA CYS A 58 -5.92 3.82 3.68
C CYS A 58 -5.87 2.63 2.74
N ALA A 59 -6.89 2.55 1.90
CA ALA A 59 -6.90 1.74 0.69
C ALA A 59 -7.36 2.60 -0.49
N SER A 60 -6.82 2.33 -1.68
CA SER A 60 -7.21 3.00 -2.92
C SER A 60 -8.60 2.57 -3.40
N GLY A 61 -9.05 1.37 -3.04
CA GLY A 61 -10.33 0.80 -3.42
C GLY A 61 -10.84 -0.26 -2.45
N LEU A 62 -11.91 -0.95 -2.85
CA LEU A 62 -12.62 -1.91 -1.99
C LEU A 62 -11.86 -3.23 -1.86
N LEU A 63 -11.18 -3.70 -2.91
CA LEU A 63 -10.45 -4.97 -2.85
C LEU A 63 -9.28 -4.89 -1.87
N ALA A 64 -8.46 -3.84 -1.98
CA ALA A 64 -7.37 -3.54 -1.07
C ALA A 64 -7.87 -3.40 0.37
N HIS A 65 -9.00 -2.69 0.57
CA HIS A 65 -9.60 -2.56 1.91
C HIS A 65 -9.97 -3.92 2.50
N ARG A 66 -10.60 -4.80 1.73
CA ARG A 66 -10.99 -6.14 2.19
C ARG A 66 -9.78 -7.04 2.46
N LEU A 67 -8.76 -6.99 1.60
CA LEU A 67 -7.53 -7.76 1.79
C LEU A 67 -6.72 -7.27 2.99
N GLU A 68 -6.70 -5.96 3.23
CA GLU A 68 -6.08 -5.35 4.40
C GLU A 68 -6.83 -5.73 5.69
N GLU A 69 -8.16 -5.59 5.71
CA GLU A 69 -9.04 -6.00 6.81
C GLU A 69 -8.83 -7.48 7.17
N LEU A 70 -8.76 -8.35 6.15
CA LEU A 70 -8.52 -9.78 6.34
C LEU A 70 -7.15 -10.06 6.96
N GLN A 71 -6.08 -9.45 6.44
CA GLN A 71 -4.72 -9.66 6.98
C GLN A 71 -4.61 -9.21 8.43
N VAL A 72 -5.24 -8.09 8.78
CA VAL A 72 -5.26 -7.58 10.16
C VAL A 72 -6.07 -8.49 11.07
N THR A 73 -7.23 -8.98 10.61
CA THR A 73 -8.12 -9.84 11.39
C THR A 73 -7.48 -11.21 11.68
N VAL A 74 -6.86 -11.81 10.67
CA VAL A 74 -6.23 -13.14 10.80
C VAL A 74 -4.86 -13.04 11.46
N GLY A 75 -4.16 -11.90 11.32
CA GLY A 75 -2.77 -11.76 11.74
C GLY A 75 -1.79 -12.49 10.83
N GLU A 76 -2.19 -12.76 9.58
CA GLU A 76 -1.41 -13.48 8.57
C GLU A 76 -1.37 -12.70 7.26
N GLY A 77 -0.53 -13.15 6.32
CA GLY A 77 -0.46 -12.63 4.96
C GLY A 77 0.70 -11.68 4.69
N PRO A 78 0.81 -11.17 3.44
CA PRO A 78 2.04 -10.55 2.94
C PRO A 78 2.51 -9.33 3.71
N CYS A 79 1.60 -8.49 4.21
CA CYS A 79 1.95 -7.29 4.97
C CYS A 79 2.53 -7.65 6.35
N VAL A 80 1.98 -8.68 7.00
CA VAL A 80 2.48 -9.20 8.27
C VAL A 80 3.84 -9.86 8.07
N ASP A 81 3.98 -10.67 7.02
CA ASP A 81 5.23 -11.29 6.59
C ASP A 81 6.32 -10.23 6.33
N ALA A 82 5.98 -9.14 5.64
CA ALA A 82 6.92 -8.06 5.33
C ALA A 82 7.38 -7.32 6.59
N LEU A 83 6.46 -7.06 7.53
CA LEU A 83 6.79 -6.45 8.82
C LEU A 83 7.72 -7.34 9.64
N ALA A 84 7.41 -8.64 9.75
CA ALA A 84 8.22 -9.60 10.49
C ALA A 84 9.64 -9.76 9.90
N ARG A 85 9.78 -9.71 8.57
CA ARG A 85 11.06 -9.87 7.87
C ARG A 85 11.85 -8.57 7.74
N GLY A 86 11.21 -7.42 7.92
CA GLY A 86 11.81 -6.11 7.61
C GLY A 86 12.17 -5.95 6.13
N ALA A 87 11.47 -6.63 5.24
CA ALA A 87 11.78 -6.68 3.81
C ALA A 87 10.52 -6.81 2.96
N ALA A 88 10.59 -6.36 1.70
CA ALA A 88 9.49 -6.49 0.76
C ALA A 88 9.17 -7.97 0.47
N VAL A 89 7.87 -8.28 0.40
CA VAL A 89 7.35 -9.62 0.07
C VAL A 89 6.51 -9.52 -1.19
N LEU A 90 6.88 -10.31 -2.20
CA LEU A 90 6.11 -10.45 -3.43
C LEU A 90 5.51 -11.86 -3.46
N ILE A 91 4.19 -11.93 -3.61
CA ILE A 91 3.48 -13.19 -3.84
C ILE A 91 3.22 -13.31 -5.33
N GLY A 92 3.48 -14.51 -5.88
CA GLY A 92 3.12 -14.83 -7.26
C GLY A 92 1.62 -15.01 -7.41
N GLU A 93 1.21 -15.81 -8.38
CA GLU A 93 -0.22 -16.05 -8.63
C GLU A 93 -0.93 -16.61 -7.38
N LEU A 94 -1.95 -15.87 -6.92
CA LEU A 94 -2.70 -16.16 -5.70
C LEU A 94 -3.54 -17.44 -5.82
N ALA A 95 -4.00 -17.78 -7.03
CA ALA A 95 -4.74 -19.01 -7.28
C ALA A 95 -3.89 -20.29 -7.17
N THR A 96 -2.57 -20.16 -6.96
CA THR A 96 -1.70 -21.33 -6.80
C THR A 96 -1.80 -21.92 -5.41
N ALA A 97 -1.73 -23.25 -5.33
CA ALA A 97 -1.72 -23.95 -4.05
C ALA A 97 -0.53 -23.54 -3.16
N ALA A 98 0.57 -23.03 -3.73
CA ALA A 98 1.70 -22.50 -2.97
C ALA A 98 1.36 -21.17 -2.29
N ALA A 99 0.59 -20.29 -2.94
CA ALA A 99 0.14 -19.03 -2.37
C ALA A 99 -0.93 -19.23 -1.29
N GLN A 100 -1.80 -20.24 -1.44
CA GLN A 100 -2.88 -20.54 -0.50
C GLN A 100 -2.46 -21.24 0.80
N ARG A 101 -1.21 -21.72 0.88
CA ARG A 101 -0.65 -22.39 2.06
C ARG A 101 0.24 -21.47 2.91
N ARG A 102 0.36 -20.21 2.53
CA ARG A 102 1.01 -19.16 3.33
C ARG A 102 -0.04 -18.47 4.17
#